data_AF-A0A257YGN1-F1
#
_entry.id   AF-A0A257YGN1-F1
#
_cell.length_a   1.000
_cell.length_b   1.000
_cell.length_c   1.000
_cell.angle_alpha   90.00
_cell.angle_beta   90.00
_cell.angle_gamma   90.00
#
_symmetry.space_group_name_H-M   'P 1'
#
loop_
_entity.id
_entity.type
_entity.pdbx_description
1 polymer ?
#
loop_
_entity_poly.entity_id
_entity_poly.type
_entity_poly.pdbx_seq_one_letter_code
_entity_poly.pdbx_strand_id
1 'polypeptide(L)'
;MAKLEPPHAVRTLMQRGCMGDFANGTVAFNPDESVALVRYMARLMQERRAEFGDKLIETVIAVTSASLQRHRPARPLACGKGCAACCHQPVSVTAIEAFAIARKVRKMPGRDSLRARLGATPVSGGTAGRVFDAARPCPFLAEAACSIHGIRPLVCRIVVSFDARACHQQLDQPDGQIPWPHSHGAIQMWVNTALFTAHQAASLDPRTYALAGAVEAVLRDPLLEARWYAGDDGLLDVADPPLHESYARVCQELRTLARL
;
A
#
# COMPACT_ATOMS: atom_id res chain seq x y z
N MET A 1 5.80 20.86 -19.58
CA MET A 1 6.53 19.82 -18.82
C MET A 1 6.35 18.49 -19.54
N ALA A 2 7.44 17.77 -19.84
CA ALA A 2 7.33 16.46 -20.46
C ALA A 2 6.60 15.53 -19.50
N LYS A 3 5.50 14.92 -19.93
CA LYS A 3 4.80 13.92 -19.11
C LYS A 3 5.76 12.75 -18.90
N LEU A 4 6.10 12.43 -17.64
CA LEU A 4 6.91 11.25 -17.30
C LEU A 4 6.08 9.98 -17.54
N GLU A 5 5.97 9.57 -18.80
CA GLU A 5 5.23 8.37 -19.18
C GLU A 5 5.94 7.08 -18.75
N PRO A 6 5.20 6.05 -18.33
CA PRO A 6 5.79 4.78 -17.94
C PRO A 6 6.53 4.18 -19.13
N PRO A 7 7.78 3.72 -18.97
CA PRO A 7 8.52 3.06 -20.06
C PRO A 7 7.82 1.76 -20.47
N HIS A 8 8.18 1.22 -21.63
CA HIS A 8 7.53 0.02 -22.18
C HIS A 8 7.48 -1.14 -21.17
N ALA A 9 8.59 -1.44 -20.49
CA ALA A 9 8.64 -2.49 -19.47
C ALA A 9 7.62 -2.28 -18.33
N VAL A 10 7.49 -1.04 -17.82
CA VAL A 10 6.51 -0.72 -16.77
C VAL A 10 5.08 -0.79 -17.31
N ARG A 11 4.81 -0.33 -18.54
CA ARG A 11 3.49 -0.49 -19.17
C ARG A 11 3.11 -1.97 -19.31
N THR A 12 4.08 -2.82 -19.68
CA THR A 12 3.88 -4.26 -19.75
C THR A 12 3.55 -4.83 -18.37
N LEU A 13 4.25 -4.43 -17.31
CA LEU A 13 3.92 -4.81 -15.93
C LEU A 13 2.50 -4.37 -15.52
N MET A 14 2.12 -3.13 -15.83
CA MET A 14 0.79 -2.59 -15.54
C MET A 14 -0.33 -3.34 -16.25
N GLN A 15 -0.05 -3.97 -17.41
CA GLN A 15 -1.03 -4.68 -18.22
C GLN A 15 -1.06 -6.19 -17.99
N ARG A 16 0.10 -6.80 -17.73
CA ARG A 16 0.29 -8.26 -17.74
C ARG A 16 0.75 -8.84 -16.41
N GLY A 17 1.14 -7.99 -15.47
CA GLY A 17 1.72 -8.41 -14.19
C GLY A 17 3.18 -8.84 -14.32
N CYS A 18 3.82 -9.07 -13.18
CA CYS A 18 5.22 -9.52 -13.12
C CYS A 18 5.40 -10.99 -13.48
N MET A 19 6.56 -11.29 -14.04
CA MET A 19 7.03 -12.64 -14.25
C MET A 19 7.61 -13.21 -12.95
N GLY A 20 7.21 -14.43 -12.61
CA GLY A 20 7.69 -15.16 -11.45
C GLY A 20 7.00 -16.51 -11.32
N ASP A 21 7.58 -17.41 -10.54
CA ASP A 21 6.95 -18.68 -10.18
C ASP A 21 6.62 -18.72 -8.69
N PHE A 22 5.68 -17.86 -8.29
CA PHE A 22 5.29 -17.72 -6.89
C PHE A 22 4.37 -18.84 -6.40
N ALA A 23 3.81 -19.63 -7.31
CA ALA A 23 2.95 -20.76 -6.99
C ALA A 23 3.72 -21.89 -6.26
N ASN A 24 5.00 -22.03 -6.58
CA ASN A 24 5.90 -23.04 -6.00
C ASN A 24 6.68 -22.53 -4.77
N GLY A 25 6.26 -21.41 -4.17
CA GLY A 25 6.90 -20.86 -2.97
C GLY A 25 8.21 -20.12 -3.22
N THR A 26 8.58 -19.88 -4.48
CA THR A 26 9.72 -19.01 -4.78
C THR A 26 9.35 -17.54 -4.53
N VAL A 27 10.32 -16.77 -4.04
CA VAL A 27 10.24 -15.30 -3.94
C VAL A 27 11.19 -14.64 -4.95
N ALA A 28 11.62 -15.38 -5.96
CA ALA A 28 12.52 -14.89 -6.99
C ALA A 28 11.74 -14.00 -7.97
N PHE A 29 12.11 -12.72 -8.01
CA PHE A 29 11.53 -11.75 -8.93
C PHE A 29 12.43 -11.58 -10.14
N ASN A 30 11.84 -11.22 -11.29
CA ASN A 30 12.63 -10.86 -12.46
C ASN A 30 13.44 -9.58 -12.15
N PRO A 31 14.79 -9.62 -12.22
CA PRO A 31 15.64 -8.47 -11.91
C PRO A 31 15.39 -7.28 -12.83
N ASP A 32 15.15 -7.51 -14.13
CA ASP A 32 14.93 -6.45 -15.11
C ASP A 32 13.59 -5.72 -14.88
N GLU A 33 12.55 -6.47 -14.53
CA GLU A 33 11.25 -5.90 -14.15
C GLU A 33 11.36 -5.02 -12.91
N SER A 34 12.11 -5.50 -11.92
CA SER A 34 12.36 -4.80 -10.66
C SER A 34 13.14 -3.50 -10.90
N VAL A 35 14.21 -3.56 -11.69
CA VAL A 35 15.02 -2.39 -12.08
C VAL A 35 14.19 -1.37 -12.85
N ALA A 36 13.39 -1.81 -13.83
CA ALA A 36 12.56 -0.92 -14.62
C ALA A 36 11.51 -0.21 -13.75
N LEU A 37 10.87 -0.95 -12.84
CA LEU A 37 9.85 -0.43 -11.94
C LEU A 37 10.45 0.59 -10.95
N VAL A 38 11.55 0.24 -10.26
CA VAL A 38 12.23 1.13 -9.31
C VAL A 38 12.69 2.41 -9.98
N ARG A 39 13.36 2.33 -11.14
CA ARG A 39 13.84 3.52 -11.86
C ARG A 39 12.71 4.46 -12.23
N TYR A 40 11.58 3.91 -12.67
CA TYR A 40 10.43 4.74 -13.02
C TYR A 40 9.80 5.39 -11.80
N MET A 41 9.58 4.64 -10.73
CA MET A 41 9.01 5.18 -9.48
C MET A 41 9.92 6.23 -8.84
N ALA A 42 11.24 6.00 -8.83
CA ALA A 42 12.21 6.97 -8.32
C ALA A 42 12.16 8.29 -9.11
N ARG A 43 12.08 8.22 -10.45
CA ARG A 43 11.91 9.41 -11.29
C ARG A 43 10.63 10.18 -10.99
N LEU A 44 9.51 9.48 -10.75
CA LEU A 44 8.25 10.14 -10.35
C LEU A 44 8.39 10.83 -8.98
N MET A 45 9.01 10.17 -8.01
CA MET A 45 9.22 10.72 -6.67
C MET A 45 10.17 11.92 -6.65
N GLN A 46 11.20 11.93 -7.49
CA GLN A 46 12.16 13.02 -7.63
C GLN A 46 11.51 14.34 -8.06
N GLU A 47 10.37 14.31 -8.74
CA GLU A 47 9.62 15.50 -9.13
C GLU A 47 8.96 16.20 -7.92
N ARG A 48 8.76 15.49 -6.80
CA ARG A 48 8.27 16.06 -5.53
C ARG A 48 6.98 16.90 -5.66
N ARG A 49 6.04 16.41 -6.49
CA ARG A 49 4.74 17.06 -6.73
C ARG A 49 3.60 16.05 -6.70
N ALA A 50 2.44 16.52 -6.24
CA ALA A 50 1.24 15.71 -6.08
C ALA A 50 0.83 14.92 -7.34
N GLU A 51 0.93 15.53 -8.52
CA GLU A 51 0.56 14.88 -9.80
C GLU A 51 1.42 13.64 -10.12
N PHE A 52 2.71 13.64 -9.74
CA PHE A 52 3.58 12.48 -9.92
C PHE A 52 3.43 11.46 -8.79
N GLY A 53 3.06 11.92 -7.58
CA GLY A 53 2.59 11.05 -6.50
C GLY A 53 1.33 10.27 -6.90
N ASP A 54 0.34 10.94 -7.51
CA ASP A 54 -0.85 10.27 -8.06
C ASP A 54 -0.47 9.23 -9.13
N LYS A 55 0.42 9.59 -10.06
CA LYS A 55 0.90 8.68 -11.11
C LYS A 55 1.68 7.48 -10.54
N LEU A 56 2.43 7.67 -9.46
CA LEU A 56 3.10 6.60 -8.74
C LEU A 56 2.07 5.61 -8.18
N ILE A 57 1.04 6.12 -7.49
CA ILE A 57 -0.01 5.28 -6.89
C ILE A 57 -0.79 4.53 -7.98
N GLU A 58 -1.12 5.19 -9.10
CA GLU A 58 -1.74 4.52 -10.26
C GLU A 58 -0.86 3.38 -10.79
N THR A 59 0.46 3.60 -10.89
CA THR A 59 1.42 2.59 -11.33
C THR A 59 1.46 1.41 -10.37
N VAL A 60 1.59 1.67 -9.06
CA VAL A 60 1.61 0.63 -8.01
C VAL A 60 0.32 -0.19 -8.04
N ILE A 61 -0.84 0.47 -8.13
CA ILE A 61 -2.15 -0.20 -8.20
C ILE A 61 -2.24 -1.07 -9.46
N ALA A 62 -1.87 -0.55 -10.62
CA ALA A 62 -1.97 -1.27 -11.88
C ALA A 62 -1.04 -2.49 -11.93
N VAL A 63 0.24 -2.31 -11.57
CA VAL A 63 1.23 -3.39 -11.50
C VAL A 63 0.77 -4.46 -10.52
N THR A 64 0.37 -4.07 -9.30
CA THR A 64 -0.10 -5.03 -8.30
C THR A 64 -1.33 -5.79 -8.78
N SER A 65 -2.33 -5.09 -9.31
CA SER A 65 -3.58 -5.73 -9.77
C SER A 65 -3.33 -6.72 -10.91
N ALA A 66 -2.50 -6.33 -11.89
CA ALA A 66 -2.14 -7.21 -13.00
C ALA A 66 -1.31 -8.42 -12.54
N SER A 67 -0.38 -8.24 -11.60
CA SER A 67 0.39 -9.34 -11.00
C SER A 67 -0.50 -10.32 -10.22
N LEU A 68 -1.43 -9.81 -9.40
CA LEU A 68 -2.37 -10.64 -8.67
C LEU A 68 -3.31 -11.41 -9.61
N GLN A 69 -3.72 -10.79 -10.72
CA GLN A 69 -4.52 -11.45 -11.75
C GLN A 69 -3.74 -12.55 -12.47
N ARG A 70 -2.47 -12.28 -12.82
CA ARG A 70 -1.59 -13.26 -13.47
C ARG A 70 -1.32 -14.47 -12.57
N HIS A 71 -1.11 -14.23 -11.27
CA HIS A 71 -0.78 -15.25 -10.27
C HIS A 71 -1.97 -15.63 -9.39
N ARG A 72 -3.16 -15.67 -10.00
CA ARG A 72 -4.41 -16.03 -9.31
C ARG A 72 -4.27 -17.46 -8.75
N PRO A 73 -4.56 -17.67 -7.45
CA PRO A 73 -4.45 -19.00 -6.86
C PRO A 73 -5.49 -19.95 -7.46
N ALA A 74 -5.12 -21.23 -7.57
CA ALA A 74 -6.03 -22.29 -8.01
C ALA A 74 -7.21 -22.47 -7.02
N ARG A 75 -6.93 -22.38 -5.71
CA ARG A 75 -7.98 -22.35 -4.68
C ARG A 75 -8.74 -21.01 -4.74
N PRO A 76 -10.08 -21.02 -4.80
CA PRO A 76 -10.88 -19.80 -4.76
C PRO A 76 -10.63 -19.00 -3.47
N LEU A 77 -10.56 -17.67 -3.61
CA LEU A 77 -10.54 -16.76 -2.47
C LEU A 77 -11.93 -16.69 -1.85
N ALA A 78 -12.01 -16.59 -0.52
CA ALA A 78 -13.26 -16.34 0.19
C ALA A 78 -13.64 -14.85 0.20
N CYS A 79 -12.72 -13.97 -0.21
CA CYS A 79 -12.94 -12.53 -0.26
C CYS A 79 -13.90 -12.14 -1.39
N GLY A 80 -14.86 -11.27 -1.07
CA GLY A 80 -15.80 -10.68 -2.02
C GLY A 80 -16.33 -9.34 -1.51
N LYS A 81 -17.07 -8.63 -2.37
CA LYS A 81 -17.79 -7.42 -1.95
C LYS A 81 -18.76 -7.79 -0.82
N GLY A 82 -18.77 -7.01 0.27
CA GLY A 82 -19.55 -7.30 1.47
C GLY A 82 -18.77 -8.03 2.58
N CYS A 83 -17.56 -8.54 2.30
CA CYS A 83 -16.66 -9.04 3.34
C CYS A 83 -15.90 -7.86 3.98
N ALA A 84 -16.14 -7.62 5.26
CA ALA A 84 -15.56 -6.50 6.00
C ALA A 84 -14.51 -6.92 7.05
N ALA A 85 -14.23 -8.20 7.25
CA ALA A 85 -13.36 -8.67 8.34
C ALA A 85 -11.98 -7.99 8.32
N CYS A 86 -11.34 -7.86 7.15
CA CYS A 86 -10.05 -7.19 7.02
C CYS A 86 -10.08 -5.69 7.33
N CYS A 87 -11.25 -5.05 7.33
CA CYS A 87 -11.39 -3.63 7.65
C CYS A 87 -11.32 -3.35 9.16
N HIS A 88 -11.10 -4.36 9.99
CA HIS A 88 -10.91 -4.22 11.44
C HIS A 88 -9.46 -4.44 11.85
N GLN A 89 -8.53 -4.42 10.88
CA GLN A 89 -7.10 -4.52 11.15
C GLN A 89 -6.43 -3.13 11.01
N PRO A 90 -5.33 -2.86 11.74
CA PRO A 90 -4.54 -1.67 11.50
C PRO A 90 -3.93 -1.72 10.09
N VAL A 91 -3.88 -0.58 9.42
CA VAL A 91 -3.39 -0.46 8.06
C VAL A 91 -2.25 0.54 8.02
N SER A 92 -1.09 0.09 7.58
CA SER A 92 0.09 0.91 7.34
C SER A 92 0.14 1.35 5.88
N VAL A 93 0.47 2.62 5.64
CA VAL A 93 0.62 3.20 4.30
C VAL A 93 1.85 4.06 4.20
N THR A 94 2.38 4.22 3.00
CA THR A 94 3.39 5.26 2.72
C THR A 94 2.75 6.66 2.77
N ALA A 95 3.58 7.69 2.99
CA ALA A 95 3.10 9.09 2.93
C ALA A 95 2.43 9.40 1.59
N ILE A 96 2.99 8.91 0.48
CA ILE A 96 2.46 9.18 -0.87
C ILE A 96 1.10 8.49 -1.09
N GLU A 97 0.88 7.30 -0.54
CA GLU A 97 -0.46 6.67 -0.51
C GLU A 97 -1.45 7.52 0.28
N ALA A 98 -1.08 8.01 1.47
CA ALA A 98 -1.93 8.87 2.28
C ALA A 98 -2.30 10.18 1.55
N PHE A 99 -1.35 10.81 0.85
CA PHE A 99 -1.60 12.02 0.06
C PHE A 99 -2.59 11.77 -1.08
N ALA A 100 -2.42 10.69 -1.84
CA ALA A 100 -3.32 10.33 -2.93
C ALA A 100 -4.74 10.02 -2.42
N ILE A 101 -4.86 9.32 -1.29
CA ILE A 101 -6.14 9.04 -0.65
C ILE A 101 -6.80 10.34 -0.17
N ALA A 102 -6.07 11.23 0.52
CA ALA A 102 -6.59 12.51 0.98
C ALA A 102 -7.08 13.38 -0.19
N ARG A 103 -6.34 13.44 -1.30
CA ARG A 103 -6.79 14.13 -2.53
C ARG A 103 -8.08 13.53 -3.08
N LYS A 104 -8.25 12.21 -3.04
CA LYS A 104 -9.51 11.56 -3.45
C LYS A 104 -10.65 11.91 -2.49
N VAL A 105 -10.42 11.82 -1.18
CA VAL A 105 -11.42 12.12 -0.13
C VAL A 105 -11.95 13.55 -0.24
N ARG A 106 -11.09 14.54 -0.53
CA ARG A 106 -11.52 15.94 -0.73
C ARG A 106 -12.58 16.10 -1.83
N LYS A 107 -12.62 15.18 -2.80
CA LYS A 107 -13.52 15.19 -3.96
C LYS A 107 -14.73 14.25 -3.78
N MET A 108 -14.83 13.50 -2.67
CA MET A 108 -15.89 12.53 -2.45
C MET A 108 -17.16 13.18 -1.85
N PRO A 109 -18.36 12.64 -2.18
CA PRO A 109 -19.56 12.95 -1.40
C PRO A 109 -19.40 12.43 0.04
N GLY A 110 -20.00 13.12 1.00
CA GLY A 110 -19.92 12.74 2.42
C GLY A 110 -18.54 12.91 3.06
N ARG A 111 -17.62 13.65 2.41
CA ARG A 111 -16.25 13.89 2.92
C ARG A 111 -16.21 14.44 4.34
N ASP A 112 -17.17 15.26 4.75
CA ASP A 112 -17.17 15.87 6.09
C ASP A 112 -17.51 14.84 7.18
N SER A 113 -18.48 13.96 6.92
CA SER A 113 -18.75 12.77 7.75
C SER A 113 -17.54 11.84 7.82
N LEU A 114 -16.89 11.58 6.69
CA LEU A 114 -15.67 10.77 6.66
C LEU A 114 -14.52 11.42 7.45
N ARG A 115 -14.33 12.74 7.33
CA ARG A 115 -13.34 13.50 8.12
C ARG A 115 -13.63 13.42 9.62
N ALA A 116 -14.90 13.53 10.04
CA ALA A 116 -15.28 13.37 11.43
C ALA A 116 -14.96 11.96 11.96
N ARG A 117 -15.24 10.91 11.18
CA ARG A 117 -14.87 9.53 11.54
C ARG A 117 -13.36 9.33 11.62
N LEU A 118 -12.60 9.91 10.70
CA LEU A 118 -11.13 9.88 10.71
C LEU A 118 -10.59 10.55 11.98
N GLY A 119 -11.07 11.74 12.34
CA GLY A 119 -10.65 12.46 13.55
C GLY A 119 -11.06 11.79 14.87
N ALA A 120 -12.09 10.95 14.86
CA ALA A 120 -12.52 10.16 16.02
C ALA A 120 -11.80 8.80 16.12
N THR A 121 -11.04 8.39 15.11
CA THR A 121 -10.33 7.10 15.11
C THR A 121 -9.06 7.24 15.95
N PRO A 122 -8.89 6.44 17.02
CA PRO A 122 -7.65 6.47 17.79
C PRO A 122 -6.45 6.18 16.89
N VAL A 123 -5.44 7.05 16.96
CA VAL A 123 -4.15 6.82 16.31
C VAL A 123 -3.48 5.69 17.08
N SER A 124 -3.42 4.51 16.48
CA SER A 124 -2.54 3.44 16.93
C SER A 124 -1.57 3.19 15.79
N GLY A 125 -0.30 3.55 15.99
CA GLY A 125 0.79 3.05 15.13
C GLY A 125 0.70 1.52 15.09
N GLY A 126 0.85 0.94 13.91
CA GLY A 126 0.65 -0.48 13.69
C GLY A 126 1.60 -1.34 14.52
N THR A 127 1.06 -2.30 15.25
CA THR A 127 1.82 -3.46 15.73
C THR A 127 2.14 -4.38 14.55
N ALA A 128 3.30 -5.04 14.56
CA ALA A 128 3.61 -6.06 13.57
C ALA A 128 2.57 -7.20 13.63
N GLY A 129 1.81 -7.40 12.54
CA GLY A 129 0.87 -8.54 12.40
C GLY A 129 -0.58 -8.15 12.08
N ARG A 130 -1.41 -9.16 11.79
CA ARG A 130 -2.86 -9.00 11.55
C ARG A 130 -3.61 -8.97 12.89
N VAL A 131 -3.55 -7.83 13.57
CA VAL A 131 -4.31 -7.62 14.81
C VAL A 131 -5.71 -7.16 14.44
N PHE A 132 -6.73 -7.92 14.80
CA PHE A 132 -8.13 -7.56 14.54
C PHE A 132 -8.76 -6.92 15.76
N ASP A 133 -9.59 -5.91 15.54
CA ASP A 133 -10.36 -5.25 16.58
C ASP A 133 -11.78 -4.96 16.10
N ALA A 134 -12.73 -5.75 16.60
CA ALA A 134 -14.15 -5.60 16.27
C ALA A 134 -14.69 -4.20 16.62
N ALA A 135 -14.19 -3.56 17.68
CA ALA A 135 -14.64 -2.26 18.15
C ALA A 135 -14.08 -1.08 17.34
N ARG A 136 -13.03 -1.31 16.53
CA ARG A 136 -12.36 -0.27 15.74
C ARG A 136 -12.35 -0.59 14.25
N PRO A 137 -13.50 -0.50 13.57
CA PRO A 137 -13.54 -0.61 12.12
C PRO A 137 -12.80 0.55 11.45
N CYS A 138 -12.21 0.29 10.29
CA CYS A 138 -11.59 1.26 9.44
C CYS A 138 -12.59 2.39 9.07
N PRO A 139 -12.20 3.67 9.16
CA PRO A 139 -13.11 4.79 8.90
C PRO A 139 -13.61 4.84 7.44
N PHE A 140 -12.94 4.14 6.53
CA PHE A 140 -13.38 4.00 5.13
C PHE A 140 -14.40 2.88 4.91
N LEU A 141 -14.75 2.10 5.94
CA LEU A 141 -15.82 1.11 5.87
C LEU A 141 -17.18 1.83 5.86
N ALA A 142 -18.01 1.52 4.86
CA ALA A 142 -19.38 2.00 4.73
C ALA A 142 -20.22 0.89 4.09
N GLU A 143 -21.32 0.49 4.73
CA GLU A 143 -22.23 -0.56 4.22
C GLU A 143 -21.51 -1.86 3.83
N ALA A 144 -20.60 -2.35 4.69
CA ALA A 144 -19.76 -3.52 4.44
C ALA A 144 -18.88 -3.44 3.17
N ALA A 145 -18.66 -2.23 2.65
CA ALA A 145 -17.80 -1.97 1.51
C ALA A 145 -16.80 -0.84 1.81
N CYS A 146 -15.70 -0.80 1.07
CA CYS A 146 -14.70 0.25 1.22
C CYS A 146 -15.09 1.45 0.36
N SER A 147 -15.30 2.62 0.98
CA SER A 147 -15.65 3.87 0.28
C SER A 147 -14.53 4.36 -0.66
N ILE A 148 -13.28 3.94 -0.42
CA ILE A 148 -12.12 4.25 -1.26
C ILE A 148 -11.65 3.06 -2.10
N HIS A 149 -12.54 2.10 -2.44
CA HIS A 149 -12.15 0.85 -3.12
C HIS A 149 -11.17 1.04 -4.30
N GLY A 150 -11.42 2.03 -5.16
CA GLY A 150 -10.59 2.30 -6.33
C GLY A 150 -9.15 2.67 -5.99
N ILE A 151 -8.92 3.35 -4.87
CA ILE A 151 -7.60 3.82 -4.41
C ILE A 151 -7.18 3.18 -3.08
N ARG A 152 -7.65 1.96 -2.82
CA ARG A 152 -7.21 1.18 -1.66
C ARG A 152 -5.68 1.09 -1.64
N PRO A 153 -5.05 1.28 -0.46
CA PRO A 153 -3.64 1.07 -0.28
C PRO A 153 -3.17 -0.30 -0.74
N LEU A 154 -1.87 -0.42 -1.04
CA LEU A 154 -1.21 -1.64 -1.49
C LEU A 154 -1.52 -2.82 -0.57
N VAL A 155 -1.35 -2.65 0.75
CA VAL A 155 -1.61 -3.70 1.73
C VAL A 155 -3.07 -4.19 1.69
N CYS A 156 -4.04 -3.27 1.57
CA CYS A 156 -5.46 -3.63 1.50
C CYS A 156 -5.84 -4.38 0.21
N ARG A 157 -5.04 -4.25 -0.85
CA ARG A 157 -5.27 -4.92 -2.14
C ARG A 157 -4.73 -6.34 -2.17
N ILE A 158 -3.69 -6.59 -1.39
CA ILE A 158 -2.97 -7.86 -1.33
C ILE A 158 -3.51 -8.76 -0.22
N VAL A 159 -3.98 -8.18 0.88
CA VAL A 159 -4.51 -8.94 2.02
C VAL A 159 -5.83 -9.61 1.62
N VAL A 160 -5.75 -10.91 1.35
CA VAL A 160 -6.89 -11.80 1.07
C VAL A 160 -6.79 -13.08 1.89
N SER A 161 -7.85 -13.90 1.86
CA SER A 161 -7.87 -15.21 2.50
C SER A 161 -8.65 -16.22 1.68
N PHE A 162 -8.32 -17.49 1.88
CA PHE A 162 -9.09 -18.62 1.40
C PHE A 162 -10.26 -19.03 2.32
N ASP A 163 -10.38 -18.39 3.48
CA ASP A 163 -11.35 -18.75 4.52
C ASP A 163 -11.88 -17.50 5.23
N ALA A 164 -13.12 -17.10 4.89
CA ALA A 164 -13.76 -15.96 5.54
C ALA A 164 -14.08 -16.25 7.02
N ARG A 165 -14.39 -17.51 7.38
CA ARG A 165 -14.69 -17.88 8.77
C ARG A 165 -13.46 -17.67 9.64
N ALA A 166 -12.28 -18.06 9.17
CA ALA A 166 -11.03 -17.81 9.89
C ALA A 166 -10.79 -16.30 10.11
N CYS A 167 -11.04 -15.46 9.11
CA CYS A 167 -10.95 -14.01 9.25
C CYS A 167 -11.96 -13.45 10.27
N HIS A 168 -13.20 -13.93 10.26
CA HIS A 168 -14.23 -13.47 11.20
C HIS A 168 -13.95 -13.95 12.62
N GLN A 169 -13.43 -15.17 12.80
CA GLN A 169 -13.03 -15.69 14.11
C GLN A 169 -12.00 -14.79 14.79
N GLN A 170 -11.05 -14.20 14.04
CA GLN A 170 -10.08 -13.26 14.59
C GLN A 170 -10.71 -12.01 15.23
N LEU A 171 -11.93 -11.63 14.83
CA LEU A 171 -12.66 -10.50 15.43
C LEU A 171 -13.16 -10.84 16.83
N ASP A 172 -13.56 -12.09 17.05
CA ASP A 172 -14.14 -12.57 18.30
C ASP A 172 -13.05 -13.09 19.25
N GLN A 173 -12.09 -13.84 18.68
CA GLN A 173 -11.00 -14.52 19.37
C GLN A 173 -9.76 -14.42 18.47
N PRO A 174 -8.79 -13.52 18.78
CA PRO A 174 -7.58 -13.35 17.98
C PRO A 174 -6.60 -14.51 18.23
N ASP A 175 -7.01 -15.72 17.84
CA ASP A 175 -6.26 -16.96 17.96
C ASP A 175 -6.40 -17.76 16.65
N GLY A 176 -5.29 -18.32 16.17
CA GLY A 176 -5.23 -19.13 14.95
C GLY A 176 -4.70 -18.42 13.70
N GLN A 177 -4.46 -19.22 12.66
CA GLN A 177 -3.89 -18.76 11.39
C GLN A 177 -4.99 -18.45 10.38
N ILE A 178 -4.87 -17.32 9.68
CA ILE A 178 -5.69 -17.03 8.50
C ILE A 178 -4.99 -17.62 7.27
N PRO A 179 -5.58 -18.60 6.57
CA PRO A 179 -4.99 -19.15 5.36
C PRO A 179 -5.04 -18.12 4.22
N TRP A 180 -3.93 -17.91 3.54
CA TRP A 180 -3.80 -16.91 2.47
C TRP A 180 -2.84 -17.39 1.37
N PRO A 181 -2.92 -16.83 0.14
CA PRO A 181 -2.11 -17.31 -0.98
C PRO A 181 -0.65 -16.87 -0.85
N HIS A 182 0.29 -17.82 -0.94
CA HIS A 182 1.73 -17.53 -0.99
C HIS A 182 2.10 -16.53 -2.10
N SER A 183 1.44 -16.62 -3.26
CA SER A 183 1.68 -15.70 -4.38
C SER A 183 1.41 -14.23 -4.01
N HIS A 184 0.43 -13.96 -3.16
CA HIS A 184 0.14 -12.60 -2.72
C HIS A 184 1.26 -12.07 -1.81
N GLY A 185 1.86 -12.94 -1.00
CA GLY A 185 3.00 -12.59 -0.14
C GLY A 185 4.25 -12.26 -0.92
N ALA A 186 4.57 -13.08 -1.93
CA ALA A 186 5.68 -12.80 -2.82
C ALA A 186 5.47 -11.48 -3.59
N ILE A 187 4.27 -11.25 -4.12
CA ILE A 187 3.93 -10.00 -4.83
C ILE A 187 4.01 -8.80 -3.87
N GLN A 188 3.55 -8.95 -2.61
CA GLN A 188 3.68 -7.90 -1.60
C GLN A 188 5.12 -7.53 -1.35
N MET A 189 5.96 -8.53 -1.10
CA MET A 189 7.38 -8.34 -0.85
C MET A 189 8.01 -7.59 -2.02
N TRP A 190 7.78 -8.05 -3.26
CA TRP A 190 8.32 -7.43 -4.46
C TRP A 190 7.93 -5.96 -4.62
N VAL A 191 6.64 -5.65 -4.55
CA VAL A 191 6.14 -4.28 -4.77
C VAL A 191 6.61 -3.37 -3.64
N ASN A 192 6.60 -3.83 -2.38
CA ASN A 192 7.12 -3.07 -1.25
C ASN A 192 8.62 -2.80 -1.39
N THR A 193 9.42 -3.82 -1.72
CA THR A 193 10.86 -3.64 -1.97
C THR A 193 11.08 -2.61 -3.07
N ALA A 194 10.39 -2.73 -4.21
CA ALA A 194 10.54 -1.76 -5.29
C ALA A 194 10.13 -0.34 -4.86
N LEU A 195 9.02 -0.20 -4.13
CA LEU A 195 8.52 1.09 -3.64
C LEU A 195 9.50 1.73 -2.64
N PHE A 196 9.98 0.98 -1.65
CA PHE A 196 10.90 1.47 -0.64
C PHE A 196 12.29 1.78 -1.22
N THR A 197 12.79 0.96 -2.16
CA THR A 197 14.01 1.30 -2.91
C THR A 197 13.83 2.61 -3.69
N ALA A 198 12.67 2.83 -4.32
CA ALA A 198 12.40 4.08 -5.03
C ALA A 198 12.36 5.30 -4.09
N HIS A 199 11.78 5.16 -2.89
CA HIS A 199 11.83 6.18 -1.84
C HIS A 199 13.29 6.56 -1.52
N GLN A 200 14.12 5.55 -1.23
CA GLN A 200 15.54 5.75 -0.91
C GLN A 200 16.33 6.38 -2.07
N ALA A 201 16.05 5.99 -3.31
CA ALA A 201 16.66 6.55 -4.52
C ALA A 201 16.24 8.01 -4.80
N ALA A 202 15.07 8.43 -4.31
CA ALA A 202 14.59 9.81 -4.37
C ALA A 202 14.97 10.65 -3.13
N SER A 203 15.75 10.08 -2.20
CA SER A 203 16.08 10.67 -0.90
C SER A 203 14.83 11.06 -0.10
N LEU A 204 13.85 10.16 -0.08
CA LEU A 204 12.63 10.24 0.72
C LEU A 204 12.61 9.09 1.73
N ASP A 205 12.12 9.33 2.96
CA ASP A 205 11.99 8.28 3.97
C ASP A 205 10.95 7.23 3.50
N PRO A 206 11.29 5.92 3.45
CA PRO A 206 10.34 4.85 3.13
C PRO A 206 9.38 4.47 4.28
N ARG A 207 9.43 5.19 5.41
CA ARG A 207 8.55 4.99 6.56
C ARG A 207 7.07 4.89 6.20
N THR A 208 6.36 4.07 6.97
CA THR A 208 4.91 3.92 6.91
C THR A 208 4.21 4.56 8.10
N TYR A 209 2.92 4.82 7.93
CA TYR A 209 2.08 5.52 8.87
C TYR A 209 0.73 4.82 8.98
N ALA A 210 0.08 4.94 10.14
CA ALA A 210 -1.28 4.47 10.34
C ALA A 210 -2.24 5.20 9.39
N LEU A 211 -2.93 4.46 8.52
CA LEU A 211 -3.78 4.98 7.44
C LEU A 211 -4.75 6.07 7.90
N ALA A 212 -5.50 5.81 8.97
CA ALA A 212 -6.51 6.74 9.46
C ALA A 212 -5.89 8.06 9.92
N GLY A 213 -4.84 7.97 10.75
CA GLY A 213 -4.13 9.14 11.26
C GLY A 213 -3.42 9.93 10.16
N ALA A 214 -2.76 9.26 9.22
CA ALA A 214 -2.04 9.91 8.13
C ALA A 214 -3.00 10.66 7.18
N VAL A 215 -4.12 10.04 6.81
CA VAL A 215 -5.12 10.72 5.96
C VAL A 215 -5.80 11.86 6.70
N GLU A 216 -6.11 11.71 7.99
CA GLU A 216 -6.64 12.79 8.82
C GLU A 216 -5.69 13.99 8.84
N ALA A 217 -4.41 13.77 9.14
CA ALA A 217 -3.40 14.82 9.23
C ALA A 217 -3.28 15.62 7.93
N VAL A 218 -3.29 14.94 6.78
CA VAL A 218 -3.24 15.57 5.45
C VAL A 218 -4.54 16.31 5.12
N LEU A 219 -5.69 15.83 5.57
CA LEU A 219 -6.97 16.52 5.39
C LEU A 219 -7.12 17.75 6.30
N ARG A 220 -6.45 17.74 7.45
CA ARG A 220 -6.39 18.87 8.40
C ARG A 220 -5.45 19.96 7.91
N ASP A 221 -4.30 19.60 7.35
CA ASP A 221 -3.28 20.53 6.86
C ASP A 221 -3.03 20.37 5.34
N PRO A 222 -3.57 21.28 4.50
CA PRO A 222 -3.37 21.24 3.06
C PRO A 222 -1.92 21.40 2.58
N LEU A 223 -1.02 21.93 3.41
CA LEU A 223 0.39 22.16 3.08
C LEU A 223 1.30 21.01 3.49
N LEU A 224 0.79 20.02 4.24
CA LEU A 224 1.58 18.93 4.79
C LEU A 224 2.35 18.17 3.71
N GLU A 225 1.72 17.85 2.58
CA GLU A 225 2.38 17.15 1.46
C GLU A 225 3.59 17.93 0.91
N ALA A 226 3.46 19.25 0.75
CA ALA A 226 4.54 20.08 0.25
C ALA A 226 5.72 20.16 1.24
N ARG A 227 5.41 20.26 2.54
CA ARG A 227 6.42 20.25 3.61
C ARG A 227 7.12 18.89 3.73
N TRP A 228 6.38 17.80 3.60
CA TRP A 228 6.94 16.45 3.60
C TRP A 228 7.94 16.27 2.45
N TYR A 229 7.61 16.73 1.24
CA TYR A 229 8.56 16.74 0.11
C TYR A 229 9.78 17.65 0.33
N ALA A 230 9.67 18.66 1.19
CA ALA A 230 10.78 19.52 1.60
C ALA A 230 11.60 18.93 2.77
N GLY A 231 11.20 17.78 3.32
CA GLY A 231 11.88 17.08 4.41
C GLY A 231 11.33 17.38 5.81
N ASP A 232 10.26 18.17 5.91
CA ASP A 232 9.53 18.39 7.16
C ASP A 232 8.37 17.38 7.27
N ASP A 233 8.64 16.27 7.97
CA ASP A 233 7.70 15.17 8.12
C ASP A 233 6.65 15.45 9.22
N GLY A 234 5.53 16.06 8.82
CA GLY A 234 4.38 16.30 9.69
C GLY A 234 3.54 15.06 10.04
N LEU A 235 3.97 13.84 9.68
CA LEU A 235 3.26 12.58 9.97
C LEU A 235 3.89 11.77 11.11
N LEU A 236 4.92 12.30 11.78
CA LEU A 236 5.67 11.55 12.81
C LEU A 236 4.81 11.04 13.97
N ASP A 237 3.76 11.77 14.38
CA ASP A 237 2.85 11.37 15.47
C ASP A 237 2.03 10.11 15.13
N VAL A 238 1.92 9.78 13.85
CA VAL A 238 1.14 8.65 13.33
C VAL A 238 2.05 7.61 12.65
N ALA A 239 3.37 7.72 12.84
CA ALA A 239 4.35 6.82 12.28
C ALA A 239 4.22 5.41 12.86
N ASP A 240 4.33 4.41 11.99
CA ASP A 240 4.51 3.03 12.40
C ASP A 240 5.95 2.80 12.90
N PRO A 241 6.21 1.68 13.60
CA PRO A 241 7.56 1.25 13.88
C PRO A 241 8.42 1.17 12.60
N PRO A 242 9.75 1.36 12.71
CA PRO A 242 10.64 1.26 11.57
C PRO A 242 10.47 -0.05 10.79
N LEU A 243 10.66 0.01 9.47
CA LEU A 243 10.67 -1.18 8.63
C LEU A 243 11.67 -2.21 9.17
N HIS A 244 11.28 -3.48 9.15
CA HIS A 244 12.14 -4.58 9.58
C HIS A 244 13.47 -4.56 8.82
N GLU A 245 14.59 -4.83 9.49
CA GLU A 245 15.95 -4.73 8.94
C GLU A 245 16.15 -5.54 7.64
N SER A 246 15.42 -6.65 7.49
CA SER A 246 15.43 -7.44 6.26
C SER A 246 15.04 -6.65 5.01
N TYR A 247 14.15 -5.64 5.12
CA TYR A 247 13.83 -4.75 4.00
C TYR A 247 15.01 -3.87 3.62
N ALA A 248 15.78 -3.36 4.59
CA ALA A 248 16.92 -2.47 4.32
C ALA A 248 17.96 -3.14 3.42
N ARG A 249 18.29 -4.41 3.70
CA ARG A 249 19.22 -5.20 2.89
C ARG A 249 18.73 -5.40 1.46
N VAL A 250 17.50 -5.91 1.29
CA VAL A 250 16.97 -6.20 -0.05
C VAL A 250 16.80 -4.91 -0.87
N CYS A 251 16.41 -3.81 -0.23
CA CYS A 251 16.32 -2.52 -0.90
C CYS A 251 17.68 -2.02 -1.40
N GLN A 252 18.75 -2.21 -0.62
CA GLN A 252 20.11 -1.82 -0.99
C GLN A 252 20.66 -2.67 -2.15
N GLU A 253 20.40 -3.98 -2.14
CA GLU A 253 20.76 -4.89 -3.24
C GLU A 253 20.08 -4.46 -4.55
N LEU A 254 18.77 -4.18 -4.50
CA LEU A 254 18.01 -3.72 -5.66
C LEU A 254 18.45 -2.32 -6.14
N ARG A 255 18.77 -1.41 -5.21
CA ARG A 255 19.31 -0.08 -5.53
C ARG A 255 20.63 -0.19 -6.31
N THR A 256 21.52 -1.07 -5.85
CA THR A 256 22.82 -1.34 -6.49
C THR A 256 22.62 -1.88 -7.89
N LEU A 257 21.73 -2.87 -8.05
CA LEU A 257 21.38 -3.44 -9.34
C LEU A 257 20.79 -2.39 -10.30
N ALA A 258 19.95 -1.49 -9.78
CA ALA A 258 19.32 -0.42 -10.54
C ALA A 258 20.27 0.74 -10.87
N ARG A 259 21.47 0.81 -10.25
CA ARG A 259 22.44 1.89 -10.37
C ARG A 259 21.86 3.27 -9.96
N LEU A 260 21.27 3.33 -8.76
CA LEU A 260 20.61 4.50 -8.17
C LEU A 260 21.23 4.91 -6.82
#